data_AF-A0A6M0B7D7-F1
#
_entry.id   AF-A0A6M0B7D7-F1
#
_cell.length_a   1.000
_cell.length_b   1.000
_cell.length_c   1.000
_cell.angle_alpha   90.00
_cell.angle_beta   90.00
_cell.angle_gamma   90.00
#
_symmetry.space_group_name_H-M   'P 1'
#
loop_
_entity.id
_entity.type
_entity.pdbx_description
1 polymer ?
#
loop_
_entity_poly.entity_id
_entity_poly.type
_entity_poly.pdbx_seq_one_letter_code
_entity_poly.pdbx_strand_id
1 'polypeptide(L)'
;MGKEEELLKHWRELAPEKQQKVLEFVELLKSESETTPPQSDFVPKTPLAQKLWEIRQRAIAAGLRLLNEEDIELELAARRGGWSDS
;
A
#
# COMPACT_ATOMS: atom_id res chain seq x y z
N MET A 1 17.67 -2.09 -27.85
CA MET A 1 16.50 -1.21 -27.97
C MET A 1 16.22 -0.63 -26.60
N GLY A 2 15.83 0.64 -26.53
CA GLY A 2 15.36 1.25 -25.30
C GLY A 2 14.03 0.65 -24.85
N LYS A 3 13.75 0.72 -23.54
CA LYS A 3 12.49 0.22 -22.97
C LYS A 3 11.26 0.87 -23.60
N GLU A 4 11.38 2.14 -24.01
CA GLU A 4 10.31 2.88 -24.68
C GLU A 4 9.99 2.31 -26.09
N GLU A 5 11.02 1.95 -26.84
CA GLU A 5 10.89 1.40 -28.20
C GLU A 5 10.19 0.03 -28.17
N GLU A 6 10.50 -0.80 -27.18
CA GLU A 6 9.88 -2.10 -26.96
C GLU A 6 8.39 -1.97 -26.58
N LEU A 7 8.06 -1.01 -25.71
CA LEU A 7 6.68 -0.67 -25.33
C LEU A 7 5.84 -0.25 -26.55
N LEU A 8 6.39 0.62 -27.41
CA LEU A 8 5.71 1.06 -28.64
C LEU A 8 5.54 -0.06 -29.66
N LYS A 9 6.47 -1.02 -29.71
CA LYS A 9 6.32 -2.21 -30.56
C LYS A 9 5.13 -3.05 -30.09
N HIS A 10 5.09 -3.41 -28.80
CA HIS A 10 3.99 -4.21 -28.26
C HIS A 10 2.64 -3.49 -28.36
N TRP A 11 2.60 -2.18 -28.10
CA TRP A 11 1.39 -1.37 -28.26
C TRP A 11 0.79 -1.45 -29.68
N ARG A 12 1.64 -1.38 -30.71
CA ARG A 12 1.22 -1.43 -32.12
C ARG A 12 0.72 -2.80 -32.56
N GLU A 13 1.13 -3.86 -31.89
CA GLU A 13 0.68 -5.25 -32.15
C GLU A 13 -0.69 -5.55 -31.51
N LEU A 14 -1.19 -4.68 -30.62
CA LEU A 14 -2.48 -4.86 -29.95
C LEU A 14 -3.66 -4.43 -30.81
N ALA A 15 -4.78 -5.13 -30.63
CA ALA A 15 -6.08 -4.71 -31.15
C ALA A 15 -6.58 -3.43 -30.44
N PRO A 16 -7.43 -2.62 -31.10
CA PRO A 16 -7.91 -1.35 -30.55
C PRO A 16 -8.54 -1.47 -29.15
N GLU A 17 -9.27 -2.54 -28.88
CA GLU A 17 -9.92 -2.78 -27.59
C GLU A 17 -8.89 -3.03 -26.48
N LYS A 18 -7.76 -3.65 -26.81
CA LYS A 18 -6.66 -3.89 -25.86
C LYS A 18 -5.81 -2.65 -25.64
N GLN A 19 -5.65 -1.82 -26.68
CA GLN A 19 -5.03 -0.51 -26.55
C GLN A 19 -5.79 0.37 -25.56
N GLN A 20 -7.12 0.39 -25.63
CA GLN A 20 -7.96 1.12 -24.68
C GLN A 20 -7.73 0.67 -23.23
N LYS A 21 -7.66 -0.64 -22.98
CA LYS A 21 -7.36 -1.19 -21.64
C LYS A 21 -6.00 -0.75 -21.10
N VAL A 22 -4.99 -0.64 -21.96
CA VAL A 22 -3.67 -0.17 -21.54
C VAL A 22 -3.70 1.32 -21.20
N LEU A 23 -4.48 2.14 -21.90
CA LEU A 23 -4.67 3.56 -21.51
C LEU A 23 -5.37 3.69 -20.15
N GLU A 24 -6.43 2.92 -19.92
CA GLU A 24 -7.10 2.87 -18.62
C GLU A 24 -6.15 2.46 -17.49
N PHE A 25 -5.30 1.47 -17.73
CA PHE A 25 -4.29 1.03 -16.78
C PHE A 25 -3.22 2.10 -16.52
N VAL A 26 -2.77 2.83 -17.54
CA VAL A 26 -1.80 3.93 -17.38
C VAL A 26 -2.41 5.06 -16.56
N GLU A 27 -3.68 5.39 -16.77
CA GLU A 27 -4.38 6.40 -15.94
C GLU A 27 -4.55 5.91 -14.49
N LEU A 28 -4.84 4.62 -14.28
CA LEU A 28 -4.84 4.03 -12.94
C LEU A 28 -3.47 4.20 -12.26
N LEU A 29 -2.38 3.84 -12.94
CA LEU A 29 -1.01 3.97 -12.41
C LEU A 29 -0.63 5.41 -12.08
N LYS A 30 -1.08 6.39 -12.87
CA LYS A 30 -0.86 7.82 -12.55
C LYS A 30 -1.66 8.27 -11.33
N SER A 31 -2.82 7.66 -11.09
CA SER A 31 -3.68 7.97 -9.94
C SER A 31 -3.24 7.28 -8.65
N GLU A 32 -2.54 6.15 -8.75
CA GLU A 32 -1.84 5.51 -7.64
C GLU A 32 -0.63 6.37 -7.25
N SER A 33 -0.82 7.25 -6.27
CA SER A 33 0.31 7.99 -5.70
C SER A 33 1.29 7.01 -5.03
N GLU A 34 2.59 7.16 -5.29
CA GLU A 34 3.65 6.38 -4.59
C GLU A 34 3.62 6.56 -3.06
N THR A 35 2.87 7.55 -2.58
CA THR A 35 2.73 7.88 -1.15
C THR A 35 1.53 7.21 -0.47
N THR A 36 0.65 6.53 -1.22
CA THR A 36 -0.50 5.84 -0.62
C THR A 36 -0.11 4.40 -0.32
N PRO A 37 0.09 4.00 0.95
CA PRO A 37 0.25 2.58 1.26
C PRO A 37 -0.98 1.82 0.74
N PRO A 38 -0.80 0.59 0.22
CA PRO A 38 -1.89 -0.18 -0.36
C PRO A 38 -3.06 -0.18 0.62
N GLN A 39 -4.22 0.33 0.18
CA GLN A 39 -5.43 0.26 0.97
C GLN A 39 -5.69 -1.22 1.23
N SER A 40 -5.49 -1.64 2.48
CA SER A 40 -5.74 -3.04 2.83
C SER A 40 -7.20 -3.35 2.55
N ASP A 41 -7.48 -4.42 1.82
CA ASP A 41 -8.83 -4.96 1.56
C ASP A 41 -9.56 -5.45 2.84
N PHE A 42 -9.03 -5.11 4.02
CA PHE A 42 -9.55 -5.51 5.30
C PHE A 42 -10.86 -4.78 5.60
N VAL A 43 -11.95 -5.53 5.58
CA VAL A 43 -13.28 -5.06 5.99
C VAL A 43 -13.62 -5.64 7.38
N PRO A 44 -13.73 -4.81 8.44
CA PRO A 44 -14.03 -5.29 9.78
C PRO A 44 -15.47 -5.84 9.89
N LYS A 45 -15.60 -7.09 10.34
CA LYS A 45 -16.89 -7.81 10.38
C LYS A 45 -17.63 -7.73 11.73
N THR A 46 -16.91 -7.49 12.83
CA THR A 46 -17.51 -7.44 14.18
C THR A 46 -17.64 -5.99 14.66
N PRO A 47 -18.58 -5.69 15.58
CA PRO A 47 -18.71 -4.34 16.13
C PRO A 47 -17.42 -3.83 16.80
N LEU A 48 -16.70 -4.74 17.48
CA LEU A 48 -15.41 -4.40 18.08
C LEU A 48 -14.36 -4.09 17.03
N ALA A 49 -14.25 -4.90 15.97
CA ALA A 49 -13.29 -4.66 14.90
C ALA A 49 -13.57 -3.34 14.18
N GLN A 50 -14.84 -2.99 13.95
CA GLN A 50 -15.25 -1.72 13.34
C GLN A 50 -14.80 -0.53 14.20
N LYS A 51 -15.07 -0.59 15.51
CA LYS A 51 -14.66 0.46 16.45
C LYS A 51 -13.14 0.63 16.49
N LEU A 52 -12.39 -0.48 16.54
CA LEU A 52 -10.92 -0.44 16.53
C LEU A 52 -10.37 0.11 15.21
N TRP A 53 -11.02 -0.23 14.09
CA TRP A 53 -10.65 0.29 12.78
C TRP A 53 -10.86 1.81 12.69
N GLU A 54 -12.00 2.33 13.14
CA GLU A 54 -12.26 3.77 13.19
C GLU A 54 -11.23 4.52 14.05
N ILE A 55 -10.86 3.96 15.20
CA ILE A 55 -9.83 4.54 16.07
C ILE A 55 -8.48 4.59 15.33
N ARG A 56 -8.09 3.49 14.66
CA ARG A 56 -6.87 3.44 13.85
C ARG A 56 -6.87 4.50 12.76
N GLN A 57 -7.96 4.63 11.99
CA GLN A 57 -8.05 5.63 10.92
C GLN A 57 -7.93 7.05 11.46
N ARG A 58 -8.59 7.35 12.59
CA ARG A 58 -8.48 8.65 13.25
C ARG A 58 -7.05 8.95 13.71
N ALA A 59 -6.34 7.96 14.26
CA ALA A 59 -4.95 8.12 14.69
C ALA A 59 -4.03 8.43 13.50
N ILE A 60 -4.16 7.68 12.39
CA ILE A 60 -3.40 7.91 11.16
C ILE A 60 -3.69 9.30 10.59
N ALA A 61 -4.96 9.71 10.54
CA ALA A 61 -5.35 11.03 10.08
C ALA A 61 -4.80 12.18 10.96
N ALA A 62 -4.57 11.91 12.25
CA ALA A 62 -3.92 12.83 13.17
C ALA A 62 -2.38 12.84 13.03
N GLY A 63 -1.82 12.08 12.09
CA GLY A 63 -0.38 12.02 11.81
C GLY A 63 0.39 10.98 12.63
N LEU A 64 -0.30 10.09 13.36
CA LEU A 64 0.37 8.98 14.03
C LEU A 64 0.83 7.95 12.99
N ARG A 65 2.15 7.70 12.97
CA ARG A 65 2.75 6.65 12.15
C ARG A 65 2.49 5.28 12.79
N LEU A 66 2.13 4.30 11.96
CA LEU A 66 2.10 2.90 12.40
C LEU A 66 3.53 2.38 12.59
N LEU A 67 3.70 1.54 13.61
CA LEU A 67 4.96 0.84 13.85
C LEU A 67 5.29 -0.05 12.64
N ASN A 68 6.55 -0.04 12.22
CA ASN A 68 7.06 -1.04 11.28
C ASN A 68 7.48 -2.31 12.05
N GLU A 69 8.01 -3.30 11.35
CA GLU A 69 8.39 -4.58 11.95
C GLU A 69 9.44 -4.39 13.06
N GLU A 70 10.44 -3.53 12.81
CA GLU A 70 11.52 -3.27 13.77
C GLU A 70 11.01 -2.57 15.03
N ASP A 71 10.13 -1.58 14.86
CA ASP A 71 9.47 -0.86 15.94
C ASP A 71 8.61 -1.82 16.80
N ILE A 72 7.95 -2.80 16.17
CA ILE A 72 7.14 -3.82 16.85
C ILE A 72 8.03 -4.73 17.70
N GLU A 73 9.14 -5.23 17.15
CA GLU A 73 10.07 -6.08 17.88
C GLU A 73 10.70 -5.36 19.09
N LEU A 74 11.05 -4.09 18.92
CA LEU A 74 11.55 -3.25 20.02
C LEU A 74 10.51 -3.11 21.14
N GLU A 75 9.26 -2.80 20.79
CA GLU A 75 8.16 -2.66 21.74
C GLU A 75 7.87 -3.98 22.48
N LEU A 76 7.90 -5.11 21.75
CA LEU A 76 7.73 -6.44 22.32
C LEU A 76 8.87 -6.79 23.29
N ALA A 77 10.11 -6.51 22.92
CA ALA A 77 11.28 -6.69 23.78
C ALA A 77 11.14 -5.85 25.05
N ALA A 78 10.84 -4.55 24.95
CA ALA A 78 10.68 -3.67 26.11
C ALA A 78 9.58 -4.15 27.07
N ARG A 79 8.45 -4.66 26.56
CA ARG A 79 7.34 -5.14 27.39
C ARG A 79 7.56 -6.52 28.00
N ARG A 80 8.33 -7.39 27.34
CA ARG A 80 8.59 -8.76 27.79
C ARG A 80 9.92 -8.91 28.54
N GLY A 81 10.59 -7.81 28.85
CA GLY A 81 11.87 -7.81 29.56
C GLY A 81 13.06 -8.26 28.71
N GLY A 82 12.97 -8.10 27.38
CA GLY A 82 14.05 -8.34 26.44
C GLY A 82 15.25 -7.46 26.78
N TRP A 83 16.38 -8.12 27.00
CA TRP A 83 17.65 -7.52 27.37
C TRP A 83 18.12 -6.59 26.24
N SER A 84 18.26 -5.31 26.52
CA SER A 84 19.01 -4.39 25.65
C SER A 84 20.48 -4.50 26.04
N ASP A 85 21.32 -4.98 25.12
CA ASP A 85 22.77 -4.95 25.32
C ASP A 85 23.24 -3.49 25.48
N SER A 86 24.12 -3.28 26.47
CA SER A 86 24.74 -1.98 26.79
C SER A 86 25.90 -1.65 25.85
#